data_AF-A0A9Q3H392-F1
#
_entry.id   AF-A0A9Q3H392-F1
#
_cell.length_a   1.000
_cell.length_b   1.000
_cell.length_c   1.000
_cell.angle_alpha   90.00
_cell.angle_beta   90.00
_cell.angle_gamma   90.00
#
_symmetry.space_group_name_H-M   'P 1'
#
loop_
_entity.id
_entity.type
_entity.pdbx_description
1 polymer ?
#
loop_
_entity_poly.entity_id
_entity_poly.type
_entity_poly.pdbx_seq_one_letter_code
_entity_poly.pdbx_strand_id
1 'polypeptide(L)'
;MPEIPINIEDSSSDEELIRTKLIKLTQTNWVQWSCQVENYFISKGIDDLFTAPTKEVKKTNKFRKKNSCAISLLWSSISPKFEGILLNNKTSFINCWDALGNACGKNSIIKISRTLHKLINLRYEPGSSLENHINEYIKLHAYYKSLTASKTSSMQLTNDMAAIFFLHSLDNDQELSSLCQTMYDLKPFELIKELITLYILLGDKFMLFSTS
;
A
#
# COMPACT_ATOMS: atom_id res chain seq x y z
N MET A 1 32.16 -46.98 -16.41
CA MET A 1 31.66 -45.81 -15.65
C MET A 1 30.18 -45.71 -15.91
N PRO A 2 29.29 -45.78 -14.91
CA PRO A 2 27.89 -45.48 -15.12
C PRO A 2 27.66 -43.98 -14.97
N GLU A 3 26.96 -43.38 -15.95
CA GLU A 3 26.50 -42.00 -15.92
C GLU A 3 25.39 -41.85 -14.86
N ILE A 4 25.57 -40.90 -13.96
CA ILE A 4 24.54 -40.47 -13.01
C ILE A 4 23.60 -39.53 -13.77
N PRO A 5 22.29 -39.81 -13.87
CA PRO A 5 21.36 -38.82 -14.39
C PRO A 5 21.24 -37.71 -13.36
N ILE A 6 21.62 -36.50 -13.76
CA ILE A 6 21.34 -35.28 -13.00
C ILE A 6 19.82 -35.09 -13.06
N ASN A 7 19.14 -35.42 -11.96
CA ASN A 7 17.75 -35.08 -11.75
C ASN A 7 17.66 -33.55 -11.59
N ILE A 8 17.25 -32.85 -12.64
CA ILE A 8 16.90 -31.43 -12.58
C ILE A 8 15.44 -31.36 -12.16
N GLU A 9 15.19 -31.57 -10.87
CA GLU A 9 13.95 -31.15 -10.21
C GLU A 9 14.34 -30.01 -9.27
N ASP A 10 14.06 -28.77 -9.68
CA ASP A 10 13.64 -27.71 -8.76
C ASP A 10 13.37 -26.42 -9.54
N SER A 11 12.09 -26.01 -9.58
CA SER A 11 11.64 -24.61 -9.76
C SER A 11 10.11 -24.48 -9.93
N SER A 12 9.34 -25.58 -10.05
CA SER A 12 7.91 -25.49 -10.34
C SER A 12 7.03 -25.26 -9.10
N SER A 13 7.39 -25.86 -7.96
CA SER A 13 6.51 -25.91 -6.77
C SER A 13 6.28 -24.53 -6.15
N ASP A 14 7.34 -23.75 -5.96
CA ASP A 14 7.25 -22.45 -5.28
C ASP A 14 6.54 -21.38 -6.11
N GLU A 15 6.69 -21.40 -7.44
CA GLU A 15 6.03 -20.42 -8.31
C GLU A 15 4.52 -20.61 -8.35
N GLU A 16 4.07 -21.87 -8.33
CA GLU A 16 2.65 -22.21 -8.33
C GLU A 16 2.01 -21.91 -6.96
N LEU A 17 2.77 -22.12 -5.88
CA LEU A 17 2.35 -21.82 -4.51
C LEU A 17 2.24 -20.30 -4.24
N ILE A 18 3.08 -19.48 -4.88
CA ILE A 18 3.00 -18.02 -4.75
C ILE A 18 1.89 -17.46 -5.66
N ARG A 19 1.71 -17.99 -6.88
CA ARG A 19 0.57 -17.63 -7.75
C ARG A 19 -0.77 -17.89 -7.07
N THR A 20 -0.87 -18.94 -6.25
CA THR A 20 -2.07 -19.27 -5.48
C THR A 20 -2.26 -18.42 -4.21
N LYS A 21 -1.21 -17.73 -3.73
CA LYS A 21 -1.26 -16.86 -2.53
C LYS A 21 -1.48 -15.38 -2.82
N LEU A 22 -1.24 -14.91 -4.05
CA LEU A 22 -1.52 -13.51 -4.39
C LEU A 22 -3.02 -13.24 -4.30
N ILE A 23 -3.38 -12.16 -3.61
CA ILE A 23 -4.77 -11.70 -3.62
C ILE A 23 -5.17 -11.37 -5.07
N LYS A 24 -6.44 -11.63 -5.42
CA LYS A 24 -6.93 -11.23 -6.74
C LYS A 24 -7.14 -9.72 -6.80
N LEU A 25 -6.69 -9.08 -7.88
CA LEU A 25 -6.94 -7.65 -8.10
C LEU A 25 -8.43 -7.39 -8.27
N THR A 26 -8.94 -6.46 -7.48
CA THR A 26 -10.28 -5.87 -7.58
C THR A 26 -10.14 -4.37 -7.81
N GLN A 27 -11.27 -3.69 -8.03
CA GLN A 27 -11.25 -2.24 -8.27
C GLN A 27 -10.82 -1.43 -7.02
N THR A 28 -10.90 -2.00 -5.83
CA THR A 28 -10.69 -1.30 -4.57
C THR A 28 -9.33 -1.60 -3.92
N ASN A 29 -8.71 -2.74 -4.21
CA ASN A 29 -7.52 -3.22 -3.52
C ASN A 29 -6.18 -2.97 -4.24
N TRP A 30 -6.16 -2.08 -5.25
CA TRP A 30 -4.95 -1.78 -6.06
C TRP A 30 -3.67 -1.66 -5.24
N VAL A 31 -3.68 -0.85 -4.18
CA VAL A 31 -2.48 -0.58 -3.35
C VAL A 31 -1.94 -1.84 -2.69
N GLN A 32 -2.81 -2.64 -2.08
CA GLN A 32 -2.41 -3.87 -1.40
C GLN A 32 -1.92 -4.90 -2.41
N TRP A 33 -2.65 -5.04 -3.53
CA TRP A 33 -2.30 -5.96 -4.59
C TRP A 33 -0.97 -5.60 -5.26
N SER A 34 -0.78 -4.31 -5.59
CA SER A 34 0.43 -3.84 -6.27
C SER A 34 1.66 -4.04 -5.40
N CYS A 35 1.55 -3.79 -4.10
CA CYS A 35 2.64 -4.04 -3.14
C CYS A 35 3.04 -5.53 -3.11
N GLN A 36 2.07 -6.46 -3.10
CA GLN A 36 2.39 -7.89 -3.14
C GLN A 36 3.09 -8.30 -4.44
N VAL A 37 2.65 -7.76 -5.58
CA VAL A 37 3.25 -8.07 -6.88
C VAL A 37 4.64 -7.44 -7.03
N GLU A 38 4.84 -6.21 -6.55
CA GLU A 38 6.17 -5.56 -6.51
C GLU A 38 7.15 -6.37 -5.66
N ASN A 39 6.74 -6.76 -4.44
CA ASN A 39 7.57 -7.60 -3.56
C ASN A 39 7.91 -8.95 -4.19
N TYR A 40 6.96 -9.57 -4.90
CA TYR A 40 7.23 -10.77 -5.68
C TYR A 40 8.32 -10.55 -6.72
N PHE A 41 8.22 -9.48 -7.52
CA PHE A 41 9.23 -9.20 -8.54
C PHE A 41 10.60 -8.85 -7.97
N ILE A 42 10.66 -8.15 -6.84
CA ILE A 42 11.91 -7.88 -6.10
C ILE A 42 12.54 -9.20 -5.66
N SER A 43 11.77 -10.09 -5.02
CA SER A 43 12.28 -11.40 -4.57
C SER A 43 12.80 -12.29 -5.72
N LYS A 44 12.28 -12.08 -6.94
CA LYS A 44 12.69 -12.80 -8.15
C LYS A 44 13.82 -12.09 -8.91
N GLY A 45 14.28 -10.92 -8.45
CA GLY A 45 15.31 -10.13 -9.12
C GLY A 45 14.90 -9.65 -10.52
N ILE A 46 13.60 -9.38 -10.72
CA ILE A 46 13.03 -8.89 -11.98
C ILE A 46 12.29 -7.56 -11.83
N ASP A 47 12.58 -6.84 -10.74
CA ASP A 47 12.11 -5.47 -10.48
C ASP A 47 12.60 -4.45 -11.52
N ASP A 48 13.64 -4.79 -12.29
CA ASP A 48 14.08 -4.03 -13.46
C ASP A 48 12.97 -3.80 -14.50
N LEU A 49 11.92 -4.64 -14.51
CA LEU A 49 10.74 -4.45 -15.36
C LEU A 49 9.90 -3.21 -15.03
N PHE A 50 10.01 -2.65 -13.82
CA PHE A 50 9.36 -1.40 -13.44
C PHE A 50 10.10 -0.16 -13.94
N THR A 51 11.34 -0.33 -14.40
CA THR A 51 12.14 0.75 -14.98
C THR A 51 11.92 0.81 -16.49
N ALA A 52 12.08 1.99 -17.08
CA ALA A 52 11.97 2.17 -18.53
C ALA A 52 13.23 1.58 -19.21
N PRO A 53 13.17 0.38 -19.83
CA PRO A 53 14.36 -0.23 -20.42
C PRO A 53 14.64 0.38 -21.78
N THR A 54 15.91 0.43 -22.19
CA THR A 54 16.30 0.91 -23.53
C THR A 54 15.73 0.01 -24.63
N LYS A 55 15.68 0.51 -25.87
CA LYS A 55 15.13 -0.24 -27.02
C LYS A 55 15.93 -1.51 -27.30
N GLU A 56 17.23 -1.49 -27.03
CA GLU A 56 18.16 -2.60 -27.22
C GLU A 56 17.90 -3.71 -26.20
N VAL A 57 17.72 -3.34 -24.92
CA VAL A 57 17.39 -4.28 -23.84
C VAL A 57 16.07 -5.00 -24.13
N LYS A 58 15.06 -4.28 -24.64
CA LYS A 58 13.75 -4.84 -25.00
C LYS A 58 13.82 -5.95 -26.06
N LYS A 59 14.84 -5.94 -26.92
CA LYS A 59 15.03 -6.96 -27.97
C LYS A 59 15.68 -8.24 -27.46
N THR A 60 16.30 -8.20 -26.28
CA THR A 60 16.99 -9.37 -25.73
C THR A 60 16.01 -10.49 -25.38
N ASN A 61 16.41 -11.75 -25.59
CA ASN A 61 15.61 -12.91 -25.17
C ASN A 61 15.35 -12.92 -23.67
N LYS A 62 16.33 -12.48 -22.87
CA LYS A 62 16.22 -12.38 -21.42
C LYS A 62 15.07 -11.44 -21.02
N PHE A 63 15.02 -10.23 -21.60
CA PHE A 63 13.95 -9.29 -21.33
C PHE A 63 12.58 -9.82 -21.78
N ARG A 64 12.49 -10.38 -23.00
CA ARG A 64 11.23 -10.94 -23.50
C ARG A 64 10.68 -12.04 -22.59
N LYS A 65 11.54 -12.93 -22.09
CA LYS A 65 11.15 -13.96 -21.11
C LYS A 65 10.63 -13.34 -19.82
N LYS A 66 11.39 -12.41 -19.20
CA LYS A 66 10.96 -11.68 -17.99
C LYS A 66 9.59 -11.02 -18.18
N ASN A 67 9.42 -10.28 -19.27
CA ASN A 67 8.18 -9.59 -19.62
C ASN A 67 7.00 -10.57 -19.79
N SER A 68 7.18 -11.68 -20.50
CA SER A 68 6.15 -12.70 -20.67
C SER A 68 5.77 -13.38 -19.35
N CYS A 69 6.75 -13.72 -18.50
CA CYS A 69 6.50 -14.27 -17.16
C CYS A 69 5.71 -13.28 -16.29
N ALA A 70 6.09 -12.00 -16.31
CA ALA A 70 5.40 -10.96 -15.56
C ALA A 70 3.95 -10.78 -16.03
N ILE A 71 3.70 -10.76 -17.35
CA ILE A 71 2.34 -10.69 -17.88
C ILE A 71 1.53 -11.94 -17.51
N SER A 72 2.13 -13.13 -17.53
CA SER A 72 1.47 -14.37 -17.09
C SER A 72 1.06 -14.31 -15.61
N LEU A 73 1.91 -13.74 -14.76
CA LEU A 73 1.57 -13.50 -13.34
C LEU A 73 0.40 -12.52 -13.20
N LEU A 74 0.36 -11.46 -14.01
CA LEU A 74 -0.78 -10.53 -14.02
C LEU A 74 -2.07 -11.27 -14.38
N TRP A 75 -2.07 -12.05 -15.45
CA TRP A 75 -3.22 -12.88 -15.83
C TRP A 75 -3.70 -13.79 -14.71
N SER A 76 -2.79 -14.44 -13.97
CA SER A 76 -3.16 -15.31 -12.86
C SER A 76 -3.59 -14.56 -11.60
N SER A 77 -3.35 -13.26 -11.48
CA SER A 77 -3.60 -12.48 -10.25
C SER A 77 -4.67 -11.40 -10.40
N ILE A 78 -5.30 -11.25 -11.56
CA ILE A 78 -6.43 -10.34 -11.75
C ILE A 78 -7.79 -11.02 -11.64
N SER A 79 -8.83 -10.24 -11.35
CA SER A 79 -10.23 -10.66 -11.53
C SER A 79 -10.69 -10.55 -12.99
N PRO A 80 -11.69 -11.33 -13.42
CA PRO A 80 -12.16 -11.36 -14.82
C PRO A 80 -12.52 -10.00 -15.41
N LYS A 81 -12.98 -9.05 -14.57
CA LYS A 81 -13.30 -7.68 -14.96
C LYS A 81 -12.14 -6.93 -15.64
N PHE A 82 -10.90 -7.31 -15.37
CA PHE A 82 -9.70 -6.64 -15.92
C PHE A 82 -9.07 -7.36 -17.11
N GLU A 83 -9.60 -8.50 -17.56
CA GLU A 83 -9.03 -9.28 -18.66
C GLU A 83 -8.96 -8.48 -19.96
N GLY A 84 -10.01 -7.71 -20.26
CA GLY A 84 -10.03 -6.82 -21.43
C GLY A 84 -8.89 -5.77 -21.42
N ILE A 85 -8.47 -5.31 -20.25
CA ILE A 85 -7.35 -4.38 -20.10
C ILE A 85 -6.02 -5.08 -20.41
N LEU A 86 -5.84 -6.32 -19.94
CA LEU A 86 -4.65 -7.11 -20.27
C LEU A 86 -4.58 -7.44 -21.76
N LEU A 87 -5.70 -7.83 -22.39
CA LEU A 87 -5.75 -8.13 -23.83
C LEU A 87 -5.25 -6.95 -24.67
N ASN A 88 -5.67 -5.74 -24.32
CA ASN A 88 -5.30 -4.53 -25.06
C ASN A 88 -3.84 -4.07 -24.83
N ASN A 89 -3.16 -4.59 -23.81
CA ASN A 89 -1.82 -4.14 -23.41
C ASN A 89 -0.76 -5.27 -23.38
N LYS A 90 -1.11 -6.48 -23.82
CA LYS A 90 -0.36 -7.75 -23.65
C LYS A 90 1.08 -7.80 -24.18
N THR A 91 1.57 -6.75 -24.83
CA THR A 91 2.93 -6.69 -25.38
C THR A 91 3.95 -6.20 -24.35
N SER A 92 3.51 -5.52 -23.29
CA SER A 92 4.39 -4.84 -22.34
C SER A 92 3.82 -4.94 -20.93
N PHE A 93 4.60 -5.56 -20.02
CA PHE A 93 4.24 -5.67 -18.61
C PHE A 93 3.93 -4.30 -18.01
N ILE A 94 4.80 -3.30 -18.24
CA ILE A 94 4.62 -1.98 -17.64
C ILE A 94 3.35 -1.28 -18.18
N ASN A 95 3.00 -1.52 -19.44
CA ASN A 95 1.75 -0.98 -20.00
C ASN A 95 0.52 -1.65 -19.35
N CYS A 96 0.56 -2.98 -19.17
CA CYS A 96 -0.47 -3.69 -18.42
C CYS A 96 -0.58 -3.16 -16.99
N TRP A 97 0.54 -3.03 -16.29
CA TRP A 97 0.62 -2.52 -14.93
C TRP A 97 -0.03 -1.14 -14.80
N ASP A 98 0.35 -0.19 -15.65
CA ASP A 98 -0.18 1.17 -15.60
C ASP A 98 -1.66 1.23 -16.00
N ALA A 99 -2.09 0.44 -16.98
CA ALA A 99 -3.48 0.37 -17.40
C ALA A 99 -4.38 -0.20 -16.29
N LEU A 100 -3.92 -1.25 -15.60
CA LEU A 100 -4.61 -1.80 -14.42
C LEU A 100 -4.70 -0.76 -13.30
N GLY A 101 -3.58 -0.08 -13.00
CA GLY A 101 -3.56 0.98 -12.00
C GLY A 101 -4.56 2.09 -12.31
N ASN A 102 -4.59 2.55 -13.56
CA ASN A 102 -5.55 3.56 -14.01
C ASN A 102 -7.00 3.09 -13.85
N ALA A 103 -7.31 1.86 -14.25
CA ALA A 103 -8.65 1.28 -14.10
C ALA A 103 -9.09 1.14 -12.64
N CYS A 104 -8.14 0.91 -11.72
CA CYS A 104 -8.40 0.89 -10.27
C CYS A 104 -8.35 2.29 -9.62
N GLY A 105 -8.15 3.34 -10.42
CA GLY A 105 -8.14 4.72 -9.96
C GLY A 105 -6.85 5.15 -9.24
N LYS A 106 -5.71 4.51 -9.52
CA LYS A 106 -4.36 4.92 -9.03
C LYS A 106 -4.13 6.42 -9.20
N ASN A 107 -4.58 6.97 -10.33
CA ASN A 107 -4.42 8.38 -10.68
C ASN A 107 -5.72 9.20 -10.55
N SER A 108 -6.77 8.63 -9.95
CA SER A 108 -8.06 9.32 -9.86
C SER A 108 -8.01 10.44 -8.83
N ILE A 109 -8.04 11.69 -9.31
CA ILE A 109 -8.13 12.87 -8.45
C ILE A 109 -9.35 12.80 -7.54
N ILE A 110 -10.48 12.26 -8.04
CA ILE A 110 -11.70 12.07 -7.24
C ILE A 110 -11.44 11.10 -6.08
N LYS A 111 -10.70 10.01 -6.29
CA LYS A 111 -10.36 9.05 -5.24
C LYS A 111 -9.44 9.66 -4.20
N ILE A 112 -8.40 10.37 -4.65
CA ILE A 112 -7.46 11.11 -3.79
C ILE A 112 -8.23 12.14 -2.95
N SER A 113 -9.08 12.95 -3.59
CA SER A 113 -9.90 13.97 -2.94
C SER A 113 -10.86 13.37 -1.91
N ARG A 114 -11.56 12.28 -2.23
CA ARG A 114 -12.43 11.59 -1.27
C ARG A 114 -11.67 11.05 -0.07
N THR A 115 -10.50 10.44 -0.28
CA THR A 115 -9.66 9.96 0.83
C THR A 115 -9.17 11.12 1.69
N LEU A 116 -8.73 12.24 1.09
CA LEU A 116 -8.34 13.44 1.83
C LEU A 116 -9.50 14.00 2.64
N HIS A 117 -10.68 14.11 2.02
CA HIS A 117 -11.87 14.60 2.70
C HIS A 117 -12.26 13.71 3.88
N LYS A 118 -12.15 12.37 3.76
CA LYS A 118 -12.35 11.45 4.88
C LYS A 118 -11.33 11.66 5.99
N LEU A 119 -10.06 11.89 5.65
CA LEU A 119 -8.99 12.11 6.62
C LEU A 119 -9.21 13.42 7.41
N ILE A 120 -9.57 14.51 6.73
CA ILE A 120 -9.84 15.82 7.34
C ILE A 120 -11.08 15.79 8.23
N ASN A 121 -12.11 15.05 7.83
CA ASN A 121 -13.39 14.97 8.54
C ASN A 121 -13.50 13.73 9.43
N LEU A 122 -12.41 13.00 9.65
CA LEU A 122 -12.40 11.94 10.65
C LEU A 122 -12.61 12.63 12.02
N ARG A 123 -13.54 12.09 12.80
CA ARG A 123 -13.87 12.58 14.13
C ARG A 123 -13.94 11.42 15.08
N TYR A 124 -13.34 11.60 16.24
CA TYR A 124 -13.44 10.68 17.35
C TYR A 124 -14.87 10.68 17.87
N GLU A 125 -15.40 9.51 18.18
CA GLU A 125 -16.72 9.40 18.81
C GLU A 125 -16.52 9.34 20.33
N PRO A 126 -16.99 10.33 21.12
CA PRO A 126 -16.83 10.31 22.56
C PRO A 126 -17.41 9.04 23.18
N GLY A 127 -16.66 8.42 24.09
CA GLY A 127 -17.01 7.13 24.70
C GLY A 127 -16.67 5.90 23.85
N SER A 128 -16.17 6.07 22.62
CA SER A 128 -15.63 4.96 21.81
C SER A 128 -14.16 4.65 22.15
N SER A 129 -13.59 3.63 21.52
CA SER A 129 -12.17 3.30 21.71
C SER A 129 -11.28 4.29 20.95
N LEU A 130 -10.47 5.06 21.68
CA LEU A 130 -9.43 5.92 21.12
C LEU A 130 -8.41 5.12 20.28
N GLU A 131 -8.13 3.88 20.67
CA GLU A 131 -7.26 2.97 19.92
C GLU A 131 -7.82 2.69 18.51
N ASN A 132 -9.13 2.40 18.43
CA ASN A 132 -9.79 2.15 17.14
C ASN A 132 -9.75 3.38 16.25
N HIS A 133 -9.97 4.57 16.83
CA HIS A 133 -9.88 5.83 16.11
C HIS A 133 -8.46 6.10 15.58
N ILE A 134 -7.44 5.90 16.41
CA ILE A 134 -6.04 6.00 16.00
C ILE A 134 -5.73 5.03 14.85
N ASN A 135 -6.17 3.77 14.97
CA ASN A 135 -5.97 2.76 13.94
C ASN A 135 -6.65 3.14 12.62
N GLU A 136 -7.85 3.70 12.66
CA GLU A 136 -8.55 4.17 11.46
C GLU A 136 -7.83 5.37 10.82
N TYR A 137 -7.38 6.32 11.65
CA TYR A 137 -6.56 7.44 11.17
C TYR A 137 -5.29 6.95 10.47
N ILE A 138 -4.53 6.04 11.10
CA ILE A 138 -3.29 5.47 10.55
C ILE A 138 -3.57 4.80 9.20
N LYS A 139 -4.63 3.99 9.11
CA LYS A 139 -5.02 3.30 7.88
C LYS A 139 -5.35 4.29 6.76
N LEU A 140 -6.17 5.31 7.05
CA LEU A 140 -6.56 6.33 6.08
C LEU A 140 -5.35 7.16 5.62
N HIS A 141 -4.48 7.56 6.54
CA HIS A 141 -3.28 8.33 6.24
C HIS A 141 -2.30 7.51 5.37
N ALA A 142 -2.03 6.26 5.74
CA ALA A 142 -1.19 5.36 4.93
C ALA A 142 -1.77 5.13 3.54
N TYR A 143 -3.10 4.97 3.44
CA TYR A 143 -3.78 4.84 2.16
C TYR A 143 -3.64 6.10 1.31
N TYR A 144 -3.84 7.29 1.89
CA TYR A 144 -3.64 8.56 1.19
C TYR A 144 -2.20 8.69 0.68
N LYS A 145 -1.21 8.44 1.54
CA LYS A 145 0.21 8.47 1.19
C LYS A 145 0.54 7.54 0.02
N SER A 146 -0.06 6.35 -0.01
CA SER A 146 0.12 5.40 -1.13
C SER A 146 -0.48 5.91 -2.44
N LEU A 147 -1.60 6.64 -2.41
CA LEU A 147 -2.22 7.22 -3.61
C LEU A 147 -1.42 8.41 -4.16
N THR A 148 -0.68 9.11 -3.31
CA THR A 148 0.07 10.33 -3.68
C THR A 148 1.58 10.12 -3.80
N ALA A 149 2.09 8.91 -3.54
CA ALA A 149 3.51 8.58 -3.60
C ALA A 149 4.17 8.91 -4.95
N SER A 150 3.45 8.72 -6.07
CA SER A 150 3.95 9.01 -7.42
C SER A 150 3.51 10.38 -7.96
N LYS A 151 2.95 11.25 -7.11
CA LYS A 151 2.46 12.59 -7.48
C LYS A 151 3.44 13.67 -7.11
N THR A 152 3.21 14.88 -7.63
CA THR A 152 3.98 16.07 -7.26
C THR A 152 3.98 16.24 -5.74
N SER A 153 5.06 16.81 -5.20
CA SER A 153 5.19 17.11 -3.77
C SER A 153 4.01 17.90 -3.20
N SER A 154 3.34 18.71 -4.03
CA SER A 154 2.14 19.48 -3.67
C SER A 154 0.90 18.67 -3.29
N MET A 155 0.84 17.37 -3.63
CA MET A 155 -0.26 16.47 -3.22
C MET A 155 0.12 15.57 -2.04
N GLN A 156 1.35 15.64 -1.55
CA GLN A 156 1.78 14.87 -0.38
C GLN A 156 1.50 15.66 0.89
N LEU A 157 1.02 14.99 1.93
CA LEU A 157 0.89 15.62 3.24
C LEU A 157 2.27 15.68 3.90
N THR A 158 2.59 16.84 4.46
CA THR A 158 3.70 16.96 5.40
C THR A 158 3.33 16.27 6.70
N ASN A 159 4.33 15.95 7.53
CA ASN A 159 4.09 15.43 8.88
C ASN A 159 3.24 16.41 9.70
N ASP A 160 3.47 17.71 9.55
CA ASP A 160 2.69 18.75 10.23
C ASP A 160 1.21 18.76 9.80
N MET A 161 0.91 18.60 8.51
CA MET A 161 -0.48 18.52 8.05
C MET A 161 -1.17 17.27 8.59
N ALA A 162 -0.47 16.13 8.59
CA ALA A 162 -1.00 14.91 9.15
C ALA A 162 -1.24 15.07 10.67
N ALA A 163 -0.32 15.71 11.40
CA ALA A 163 -0.50 16.08 12.80
C ALA A 163 -1.75 16.92 13.03
N ILE A 164 -1.91 18.01 12.28
CA ILE A 164 -3.05 18.92 12.37
C ILE A 164 -4.35 18.14 12.16
N PHE A 165 -4.44 17.30 11.14
CA PHE A 165 -5.65 16.51 10.88
C PHE A 165 -5.93 15.50 11.97
N PHE A 166 -4.90 14.89 12.57
CA PHE A 166 -5.07 13.98 13.70
C PHE A 166 -5.58 14.71 14.93
N LEU A 167 -4.95 15.82 15.32
CA LEU A 167 -5.40 16.62 16.47
C LEU A 167 -6.81 17.16 16.27
N HIS A 168 -7.13 17.65 15.07
CA HIS A 168 -8.47 18.10 14.71
C HIS A 168 -9.50 16.96 14.75
N SER A 169 -9.09 15.71 14.57
CA SER A 169 -9.99 14.57 14.70
C SER A 169 -10.41 14.28 16.15
N LEU A 170 -9.71 14.84 17.14
CA LEU A 170 -9.98 14.65 18.57
C LEU A 170 -10.61 15.89 19.22
N ASP A 171 -10.78 16.99 18.49
CA ASP A 171 -11.15 18.30 19.03
C ASP A 171 -12.59 18.39 19.55
N ASN A 172 -13.42 17.41 19.20
CA ASN A 172 -14.82 17.34 19.58
C ASN A 172 -15.06 16.69 20.94
N ASP A 173 -14.00 16.23 21.62
CA ASP A 173 -14.05 15.71 22.98
C ASP A 173 -13.17 16.54 23.94
N GLN A 174 -13.80 17.22 24.88
CA GLN A 174 -13.11 18.06 25.85
C GLN A 174 -12.20 17.25 26.78
N GLU A 175 -12.50 15.99 27.06
CA GLU A 175 -11.68 15.12 27.92
C GLU A 175 -10.30 14.86 27.31
N LEU A 176 -10.20 14.88 25.98
CA LEU A 176 -8.95 14.71 25.25
C LEU A 176 -8.15 16.01 25.07
N SER A 177 -8.66 17.17 25.53
CA SER A 177 -7.98 18.46 25.36
C SER A 177 -6.55 18.47 25.93
N SER A 178 -6.35 17.87 27.11
CA SER A 178 -5.04 17.78 27.75
C SER A 178 -4.04 16.94 26.95
N LEU A 179 -4.53 15.88 26.30
CA LEU A 179 -3.77 15.01 25.43
C LEU A 179 -3.40 15.73 24.12
N CYS A 180 -4.35 16.43 23.51
CA CYS A 180 -4.14 17.25 22.33
C CYS A 180 -3.09 18.35 22.58
N GLN A 181 -3.16 19.01 23.75
CA GLN A 181 -2.18 20.02 24.14
C GLN A 181 -0.78 19.41 24.32
N THR A 182 -0.68 18.29 25.05
CA THR A 182 0.59 17.58 25.24
C THR A 182 1.22 17.20 23.90
N MET A 183 0.41 16.70 22.97
CA MET A 183 0.85 16.36 21.63
C MET A 183 1.33 17.59 20.84
N TYR A 184 0.62 18.71 20.92
CA TYR A 184 0.98 19.96 20.25
C TYR A 184 2.34 20.50 20.73
N ASP A 185 2.65 20.34 22.02
CA ASP A 185 3.88 20.85 22.64
C ASP A 185 5.12 20.00 22.32
N LEU A 186 4.97 18.78 21.77
CA LEU A 186 6.08 17.95 21.32
C LEU A 186 6.71 18.52 20.04
N LYS A 187 8.00 18.88 20.12
CA LYS A 187 8.78 19.39 18.98
C LYS A 187 10.06 18.56 18.76
N PRO A 188 10.34 18.14 17.51
CA PRO A 188 9.46 18.17 16.34
C PRO A 188 8.32 17.16 16.48
N PHE A 189 7.19 17.42 15.81
CA PHE A 189 6.06 16.50 15.76
C PHE A 189 6.27 15.45 14.66
N GLU A 190 6.56 14.20 15.04
CA GLU A 190 6.87 13.10 14.13
C GLU A 190 5.78 12.04 14.05
N LEU A 191 4.53 12.43 13.77
CA LEU A 191 3.26 11.68 13.96
C LEU A 191 3.31 10.16 14.25
N ILE A 192 4.06 9.37 13.47
CA ILE A 192 4.21 7.93 13.68
C ILE A 192 4.81 7.61 15.07
N LYS A 193 5.81 8.36 15.51
CA LYS A 193 6.47 8.18 16.79
C LYS A 193 5.55 8.54 17.94
N GLU A 194 4.76 9.60 17.82
CA GLU A 194 3.81 10.03 18.83
C GLU A 194 2.59 9.12 18.89
N LEU A 195 2.11 8.59 17.76
CA LEU A 195 1.03 7.59 17.74
C LEU A 195 1.46 6.28 18.44
N ILE A 196 2.71 5.85 18.25
CA ILE A 196 3.29 4.72 18.99
C ILE A 196 3.42 5.06 20.49
N THR A 197 3.86 6.28 20.81
CA THR A 197 3.99 6.75 22.20
C THR A 197 2.62 6.82 22.89
N LEU A 198 1.59 7.29 22.20
CA LEU A 198 0.19 7.26 22.62
C LEU A 198 -0.29 5.84 22.86
N TYR A 199 0.02 4.92 21.95
CA TYR A 199 -0.34 3.50 22.10
C TYR A 199 0.29 2.89 23.37
N ILE A 200 1.56 3.23 23.65
CA ILE A 200 2.26 2.82 24.87
C ILE A 200 1.64 3.47 26.12
N LEU A 201 1.41 4.79 26.09
CA LEU A 201 0.82 5.54 27.21
C LEU A 201 -0.63 5.13 27.51
N LEU A 202 -1.40 4.74 26.50
CA LEU A 202 -2.76 4.23 26.64
C LEU A 202 -2.76 2.78 27.18
N GLY A 203 -1.78 1.96 26.80
CA GLY A 203 -1.56 0.65 27.42
C GLY A 203 -1.32 0.74 28.93
N ASP A 204 -0.58 1.75 29.38
CA ASP A 204 -0.34 2.01 30.80
C ASP A 204 -1.53 2.65 31.52
N LYS A 205 -2.32 3.51 30.85
CA LYS A 205 -3.49 4.16 31.43
C LYS A 205 -4.75 3.28 31.50
N PHE A 206 -4.95 2.32 30.59
CA PHE A 206 -6.11 1.42 30.67
C PHE A 206 -5.98 0.32 31.75
N MET A 207 -4.77 0.04 32.24
CA MET A 207 -4.55 -0.76 33.46
C MET A 207 -4.99 -0.03 34.75
N LEU A 208 -5.24 1.30 34.69
CA LEU A 208 -5.69 2.09 35.84
C LEU A 208 -7.20 2.34 35.87
N PHE A 209 -7.94 1.99 34.81
CA PHE A 209 -9.40 2.16 34.73
C PHE A 209 -10.17 0.84 34.60
N SER A 210 -9.52 -0.32 34.64
CA SER A 210 -10.19 -1.64 34.70
C SER A 210 -10.43 -2.15 36.13
N THR A 211 -10.22 -1.33 37.15
CA THR A 211 -10.59 -1.64 38.54
C THR A 211 -11.09 -0.38 39.23
N SER A 212 -12.41 -0.13 39.16
CA SER A 212 -13.25 0.51 40.18
C SER A 212 -14.69 0.59 39.68
#